data_AF-A0A976CVH0-F1
#
_entry.id   AF-A0A976CVH0-F1
#
_cell.length_a   1.000
_cell.length_b   1.000
_cell.length_c   1.000
_cell.angle_alpha   90.00
_cell.angle_beta   90.00
_cell.angle_gamma   90.00
#
_symmetry.space_group_name_H-M   'P 1'
#
loop_
_entity.id
_entity.type
_entity.pdbx_description
1 polymer ?
#
loop_
_entity_poly.entity_id
_entity_poly.type
_entity_poly.pdbx_seq_one_letter_code
_entity_poly.pdbx_strand_id
1 'polypeptide(L)'
;MNKAAWLSGIGTLLLAFLAVLWFRMDDTKQTSSSSLRSMSSARQNAGAHDATSRQRAFSRFSQQSEEERRSLLRDGVKEDPNATAAWTLALPPGELRDQAIQQVALAWQAEEEQAAWNWALSLEPASTRDATMMALAYELTRHDPALAFARAQSIAEGAALLPLIEHIVANWALQDPATALTEVRNLPHDDQRHAALVSLTTSWAESNPAAAATLAVESLPAGPQQNRAVAAIVQRWAQQDPEAVEQWVATFPDGPIKENALEHIEHLAH
;
A
#
# COMPACT_ATOMS: atom_id res chain seq x y z
N MET A 1 59.50 51.76 21.27
CA MET A 1 59.89 52.91 22.11
C MET A 1 58.62 53.67 22.52
N ASN A 2 58.37 53.80 23.84
CA ASN A 2 57.65 54.91 24.55
C ASN A 2 56.28 55.37 24.00
N LYS A 3 55.18 55.57 24.75
CA LYS A 3 54.82 55.80 26.17
C LYS A 3 53.29 55.52 26.25
N ALA A 4 52.73 54.78 27.20
CA ALA A 4 52.44 55.15 28.59
C ALA A 4 51.53 56.39 28.78
N ALA A 5 50.48 56.14 29.59
CA ALA A 5 49.79 57.03 30.53
C ALA A 5 48.45 57.64 30.03
N TRP A 6 47.33 57.68 30.78
CA TRP A 6 46.99 57.58 32.22
C TRP A 6 45.55 57.00 32.33
N LEU A 7 45.27 55.95 33.12
CA LEU A 7 44.96 55.86 34.56
C LEU A 7 43.60 56.41 35.04
N SER A 8 42.85 55.48 35.65
CA SER A 8 41.85 55.59 36.75
C SER A 8 40.41 55.24 36.33
N GLY A 9 39.67 54.31 36.95
CA GLY A 9 39.83 53.67 38.25
C GLY A 9 39.58 52.17 38.23
N ILE A 10 40.39 51.51 39.06
CA ILE A 10 40.40 50.10 39.44
C ILE A 10 39.26 49.84 40.41
N GLY A 11 38.59 48.69 40.27
CA GLY A 11 37.60 48.26 41.25
C GLY A 11 37.04 46.87 40.99
N THR A 12 37.93 45.88 40.90
CA THR A 12 37.68 44.45 41.26
C THR A 12 36.48 43.78 40.59
N LEU A 13 36.72 43.07 39.48
CA LEU A 13 37.09 41.65 39.44
C LEU A 13 35.94 40.71 39.80
N LEU A 14 35.65 39.86 38.81
CA LEU A 14 35.26 38.47 39.01
C LEU A 14 34.03 38.27 39.89
N LEU A 15 32.87 38.28 39.25
CA LEU A 15 31.99 37.11 39.15
C LEU A 15 30.84 37.45 38.20
N ALA A 16 30.42 36.45 37.44
CA ALA A 16 29.30 36.46 36.48
C ALA A 16 29.58 36.99 35.07
N PHE A 17 30.46 36.27 34.37
CA PHE A 17 30.28 35.94 32.94
C PHE A 17 29.06 35.01 32.72
N LEU A 18 27.98 35.23 33.47
CA LEU A 18 26.79 34.38 33.62
C LEU A 18 25.53 35.21 33.96
N ALA A 19 25.42 36.44 33.43
CA ALA A 19 24.26 37.30 33.71
C ALA A 19 23.79 38.13 32.50
N VAL A 20 23.99 37.63 31.27
CA VAL A 20 23.19 38.02 30.09
C VAL A 20 22.34 36.81 29.60
N LEU A 21 22.30 35.74 30.39
CA LEU A 21 21.59 34.49 30.10
C LEU A 21 20.42 34.21 31.05
N TRP A 22 19.90 35.22 31.76
CA TRP A 22 18.76 35.06 32.68
C TRP A 22 17.59 36.02 32.44
N PHE A 23 17.50 36.62 31.24
CA PHE A 23 16.31 37.40 30.85
C PHE A 23 15.77 36.99 29.46
N ARG A 24 16.05 35.75 29.04
CA ARG A 24 15.44 35.13 27.86
C ARG A 24 15.31 33.60 27.97
N MET A 25 15.07 33.11 29.19
CA MET A 25 14.69 31.72 29.46
C MET A 25 13.81 31.66 30.71
N ASP A 26 12.53 32.05 30.58
CA ASP A 26 11.50 31.50 31.48
C ASP A 26 10.11 31.35 30.84
N ASP A 27 9.91 31.78 29.59
CA ASP A 27 8.61 31.58 28.90
C ASP A 27 8.43 30.18 28.25
N THR A 28 9.45 29.31 28.28
CA THR A 28 9.37 28.00 27.61
C THR A 28 8.88 26.85 28.50
N LYS A 29 8.71 27.06 29.82
CA LYS A 29 8.15 26.04 30.71
C LYS A 29 6.66 26.21 31.00
N GLN A 30 6.10 27.41 30.88
CA GLN A 30 4.65 27.61 30.97
C GLN A 30 3.93 27.25 29.66
N THR A 31 4.55 27.49 28.51
CA THR A 31 3.98 27.19 27.18
C THR A 31 3.97 25.69 26.85
N SER A 32 4.90 24.90 27.40
CA SER A 32 4.93 23.44 27.22
C SER A 32 3.89 22.72 28.08
N SER A 33 3.62 23.18 29.31
CA SER A 33 2.56 22.60 30.14
C SER A 33 1.15 23.01 29.72
N SER A 34 0.98 24.21 29.16
CA SER A 34 -0.31 24.70 28.64
C SER A 34 -0.63 24.14 27.25
N SER A 35 0.37 23.94 26.38
CA SER A 35 0.18 23.27 25.09
C SER A 35 -0.02 21.77 25.23
N LEU A 36 0.67 21.09 26.15
CA LEU A 36 0.42 19.67 26.44
C LEU A 36 -0.93 19.46 27.14
N ARG A 37 -1.37 20.39 28.01
CA ARG A 37 -2.72 20.37 28.57
C ARG A 37 -3.79 20.75 27.55
N SER A 38 -3.51 21.68 26.61
CA SER A 38 -4.47 22.06 25.56
C SER A 38 -4.62 20.97 24.49
N MET A 39 -3.55 20.25 24.17
CA MET A 39 -3.58 19.09 23.27
C MET A 39 -4.19 17.86 23.96
N SER A 40 -3.90 17.64 25.25
CA SER A 40 -4.60 16.64 26.08
C SER A 40 -6.09 16.96 26.22
N SER A 41 -6.45 18.23 26.42
CA SER A 41 -7.84 18.67 26.54
C SER A 41 -8.55 18.73 25.19
N ALA A 42 -7.87 18.95 24.08
CA ALA A 42 -8.43 18.85 22.73
C ALA A 42 -8.65 17.38 22.34
N ARG A 43 -7.76 16.47 22.76
CA ARG A 43 -7.93 15.01 22.62
C ARG A 43 -9.01 14.46 23.56
N GLN A 44 -9.16 15.03 24.76
CA GLN A 44 -10.28 14.75 25.67
C GLN A 44 -11.60 15.40 25.21
N ASN A 45 -11.59 16.59 24.61
CA ASN A 45 -12.80 17.28 24.10
C ASN A 45 -13.29 16.69 22.78
N ALA A 46 -12.39 16.24 21.90
CA ALA A 46 -12.78 15.46 20.71
C ALA A 46 -13.40 14.10 21.10
N GLY A 47 -12.95 13.51 22.23
CA GLY A 47 -13.51 12.28 22.80
C GLY A 47 -14.81 12.45 23.57
N ALA A 48 -15.17 13.67 23.97
CA ALA A 48 -16.30 13.98 24.86
C ALA A 48 -17.53 14.56 24.15
N HIS A 49 -17.57 14.58 22.81
CA HIS A 49 -18.84 14.74 22.09
C HIS A 49 -19.66 13.45 22.28
N ASP A 50 -20.58 13.54 23.24
CA ASP A 50 -21.63 12.62 23.68
C ASP A 50 -21.82 11.38 22.78
N ALA A 51 -21.71 10.19 23.36
CA ALA A 51 -21.99 8.92 22.69
C ALA A 51 -23.33 8.95 21.93
N THR A 52 -24.31 9.69 22.44
CA THR A 52 -25.60 9.95 21.79
C THR A 52 -25.47 10.74 20.48
N SER A 53 -24.54 11.69 20.40
CA SER A 53 -24.27 12.45 19.17
C SER A 53 -23.58 11.59 18.11
N ARG A 54 -22.64 10.74 18.51
CA ARG A 54 -22.04 9.73 17.62
C ARG A 54 -23.05 8.71 17.13
N GLN A 55 -23.91 8.22 18.02
CA GLN A 55 -24.99 7.30 17.67
C GLN A 55 -25.98 7.93 16.69
N ARG A 56 -26.39 9.19 16.90
CA ARG A 56 -27.26 9.92 15.95
C ARG A 56 -26.60 10.15 14.60
N ALA A 57 -25.30 10.47 14.57
CA ALA A 57 -24.55 10.65 13.33
C ALA A 57 -24.44 9.32 12.56
N PHE A 58 -24.13 8.22 13.26
CA PHE A 58 -24.13 6.88 12.70
C PHE A 58 -25.50 6.50 12.13
N SER A 59 -26.59 6.66 12.89
CA SER A 59 -27.94 6.33 12.42
C SER A 59 -28.33 7.10 11.17
N ARG A 60 -27.96 8.40 11.09
CA ARG A 60 -28.19 9.21 9.89
C ARG A 60 -27.38 8.70 8.70
N PHE A 61 -26.10 8.41 8.90
CA PHE A 61 -25.22 7.87 7.87
C PHE A 61 -25.69 6.50 7.36
N SER A 62 -26.05 5.58 8.26
CA SER A 62 -26.51 4.23 7.90
C SER A 62 -27.85 4.21 7.17
N GLN A 63 -28.67 5.25 7.32
CA GLN A 63 -29.95 5.39 6.61
C GLN A 63 -29.80 5.95 5.20
N GLN A 64 -28.65 6.55 4.86
CA GLN A 64 -28.40 7.05 3.51
C GLN A 64 -28.21 5.88 2.53
N SER A 65 -28.52 6.14 1.26
CA SER A 65 -28.15 5.21 0.17
C SER A 65 -26.63 5.05 0.09
N GLU A 66 -26.18 3.98 -0.54
CA GLU A 66 -24.74 3.73 -0.73
C GLU A 66 -24.05 4.86 -1.50
N GLU A 67 -24.71 5.41 -2.52
CA GLU A 67 -24.17 6.51 -3.33
C GLU A 67 -24.04 7.80 -2.52
N GLU A 68 -25.06 8.15 -1.72
CA GLU A 68 -25.01 9.31 -0.83
C GLU A 68 -23.90 9.14 0.22
N ARG A 69 -23.74 7.95 0.81
CA ARG A 69 -22.63 7.68 1.75
C ARG A 69 -21.28 7.90 1.09
N ARG A 70 -21.08 7.36 -0.12
CA ARG A 70 -19.83 7.54 -0.88
C ARG A 70 -19.56 9.01 -1.20
N SER A 71 -20.58 9.75 -1.62
CA SER A 71 -20.46 11.20 -1.87
C SER A 71 -20.04 11.94 -0.60
N LEU A 72 -20.73 11.70 0.52
CA LEU A 72 -20.43 12.36 1.79
C LEU A 72 -19.01 12.08 2.29
N LEU A 73 -18.54 10.84 2.17
CA LEU A 73 -17.16 10.49 2.55
C LEU A 73 -16.14 11.17 1.64
N ARG A 74 -16.40 11.21 0.33
CA ARG A 74 -15.53 11.87 -0.65
C ARG A 74 -15.44 13.37 -0.40
N ASP A 75 -16.57 14.03 -0.15
CA ASP A 75 -16.61 15.46 0.13
C ASP A 75 -15.94 15.79 1.48
N GLY A 76 -16.17 14.94 2.49
CA GLY A 76 -15.49 15.05 3.78
C GLY A 76 -13.98 14.90 3.67
N VAL A 77 -13.49 13.97 2.84
CA VAL A 77 -12.06 13.80 2.57
C VAL A 77 -11.46 15.05 1.92
N LYS A 78 -12.17 15.70 1.00
CA LYS A 78 -11.71 16.94 0.37
C LYS A 78 -11.63 18.11 1.34
N GLU A 79 -12.49 18.14 2.35
CA GLU A 79 -12.51 19.19 3.36
C GLU A 79 -11.44 18.95 4.44
N ASP A 80 -11.45 17.76 5.05
CA ASP A 80 -10.48 17.33 6.05
C ASP A 80 -10.36 15.79 6.05
N PRO A 81 -9.32 15.23 5.41
CA PRO A 81 -9.14 13.79 5.32
C PRO A 81 -8.85 13.15 6.68
N ASN A 82 -8.17 13.86 7.58
CA ASN A 82 -7.82 13.35 8.90
C ASN A 82 -9.05 13.26 9.80
N ALA A 83 -9.89 14.30 9.81
CA ALA A 83 -11.14 14.30 10.56
C ALA A 83 -12.10 13.23 10.03
N THR A 84 -12.20 13.08 8.70
CA THR A 84 -13.06 12.07 8.06
C THR A 84 -12.58 10.65 8.37
N ALA A 85 -11.28 10.39 8.32
CA ALA A 85 -10.68 9.12 8.71
C ALA A 85 -10.94 8.82 10.21
N ALA A 86 -10.71 9.78 11.10
CA ALA A 86 -10.95 9.61 12.53
C ALA A 86 -12.42 9.33 12.86
N TRP A 87 -13.34 10.05 12.20
CA TRP A 87 -14.77 9.82 12.33
C TRP A 87 -15.16 8.42 11.85
N THR A 88 -14.60 7.99 10.71
CA THR A 88 -14.87 6.66 10.13
C THR A 88 -14.39 5.54 11.03
N LEU A 89 -13.22 5.67 11.65
CA LEU A 89 -12.70 4.70 12.62
C LEU A 89 -13.55 4.63 13.90
N ALA A 90 -14.26 5.71 14.24
CA ALA A 90 -15.15 5.76 15.39
C ALA A 90 -16.54 5.14 15.14
N LEU A 91 -16.84 4.71 13.91
CA LEU A 91 -18.07 3.97 13.61
C LEU A 91 -18.07 2.61 14.33
N PRO A 92 -19.25 2.06 14.66
CA PRO A 92 -19.36 0.71 15.18
C PRO A 92 -18.66 -0.30 14.26
N PRO A 93 -17.89 -1.27 14.80
CA PRO A 93 -17.29 -2.34 14.01
C PRO A 93 -18.34 -3.10 13.21
N GLY A 94 -18.02 -3.40 11.95
CA GLY A 94 -18.88 -4.14 11.03
C GLY A 94 -18.68 -3.70 9.58
N GLU A 95 -19.39 -4.36 8.68
CA GLU A 95 -19.26 -4.21 7.23
C GLU A 95 -19.38 -2.74 6.78
N LEU A 96 -20.34 -1.99 7.34
CA LEU A 96 -20.54 -0.58 7.00
C LEU A 96 -19.28 0.26 7.29
N ARG A 97 -18.60 -0.01 8.41
CA ARG A 97 -17.36 0.69 8.75
C ARG A 97 -16.24 0.28 7.80
N ASP A 98 -16.09 -1.01 7.54
CA ASP A 98 -15.01 -1.52 6.69
C ASP A 98 -15.14 -0.99 5.25
N GLN A 99 -16.36 -0.96 4.71
CA GLN A 99 -16.67 -0.30 3.45
C GLN A 99 -16.34 1.20 3.50
N ALA A 100 -16.75 1.92 4.55
CA ALA A 100 -16.47 3.33 4.69
C ALA A 100 -14.96 3.63 4.77
N ILE A 101 -14.19 2.79 5.48
CA ILE A 101 -12.72 2.89 5.54
C ILE A 101 -12.13 2.79 4.13
N GLN A 102 -12.54 1.80 3.34
CA GLN A 102 -12.06 1.64 1.97
C GLN A 102 -12.43 2.84 1.09
N GLN A 103 -13.66 3.37 1.21
CA GLN A 103 -14.10 4.53 0.43
C GLN A 103 -13.32 5.81 0.81
N VAL A 104 -13.06 6.02 2.10
CA VAL A 104 -12.20 7.12 2.57
C VAL A 104 -10.79 6.95 2.03
N ALA A 105 -10.24 5.74 2.05
CA ALA A 105 -8.89 5.48 1.56
C ALA A 105 -8.77 5.82 0.07
N LEU A 106 -9.71 5.35 -0.76
CA LEU A 106 -9.73 5.59 -2.19
C LEU A 106 -9.95 7.07 -2.53
N ALA A 107 -10.87 7.74 -1.83
CA ALA A 107 -11.07 9.17 -1.99
C ALA A 107 -9.82 9.96 -1.58
N TRP A 108 -9.16 9.57 -0.50
CA TRP A 108 -7.95 10.24 -0.02
C TRP A 108 -6.78 9.99 -0.97
N GLN A 109 -6.67 8.80 -1.55
CA GLN A 109 -5.62 8.49 -2.53
C GLN A 109 -5.70 9.37 -3.78
N ALA A 110 -6.92 9.74 -4.20
CA ALA A 110 -7.14 10.62 -5.33
C ALA A 110 -6.65 12.06 -5.07
N GLU A 111 -6.61 12.50 -3.81
CA GLU A 111 -6.17 13.85 -3.42
C GLU A 111 -4.69 13.85 -2.98
N GLU A 112 -4.33 12.93 -2.07
CA GLU A 112 -3.00 12.79 -1.45
C GLU A 112 -2.60 11.31 -1.33
N GLU A 113 -2.13 10.74 -2.45
CA GLU A 113 -1.73 9.33 -2.59
C GLU A 113 -0.88 8.84 -1.40
N GLN A 114 0.26 9.47 -1.13
CA GLN A 114 1.16 9.05 -0.04
C GLN A 114 0.49 9.04 1.34
N ALA A 115 -0.38 10.02 1.63
CA ALA A 115 -1.02 10.14 2.93
C ALA A 115 -2.06 9.03 3.13
N ALA A 116 -2.83 8.72 2.09
CA ALA A 116 -3.79 7.61 2.09
C ALA A 116 -3.10 6.25 2.29
N TRP A 117 -1.97 6.02 1.62
CA TRP A 117 -1.16 4.81 1.80
C TRP A 117 -0.62 4.68 3.22
N ASN A 118 -0.10 5.77 3.80
CA ASN A 118 0.37 5.78 5.19
C ASN A 118 -0.76 5.53 6.19
N TRP A 119 -1.94 6.11 5.94
CA TRP A 119 -3.12 5.88 6.77
C TRP A 119 -3.56 4.41 6.69
N ALA A 120 -3.65 3.85 5.49
CA ALA A 120 -3.99 2.43 5.30
C ALA A 120 -3.05 1.51 6.07
N LEU A 121 -1.73 1.74 6.00
CA LEU A 121 -0.73 0.98 6.75
C LEU A 121 -0.90 1.06 8.27
N SER A 122 -1.51 2.13 8.79
CA SER A 122 -1.76 2.32 10.22
C SER A 122 -3.04 1.64 10.75
N LEU A 123 -3.85 1.08 9.84
CA LEU A 123 -5.14 0.49 10.21
C LEU A 123 -4.97 -0.79 11.03
N GLU A 124 -5.87 -0.96 11.99
CA GLU A 124 -6.03 -2.20 12.74
C GLU A 124 -7.51 -2.60 12.77
N PRO A 125 -7.83 -3.90 12.73
CA PRO A 125 -6.91 -5.04 12.70
C PRO A 125 -6.18 -5.18 11.35
N ALA A 126 -5.10 -5.97 11.33
CA ALA A 126 -4.36 -6.35 10.11
C ALA A 126 -5.25 -6.70 8.91
N SER A 127 -6.36 -7.40 9.12
CA SER A 127 -7.30 -7.74 8.02
C SER A 127 -7.91 -6.51 7.35
N THR A 128 -8.22 -5.46 8.11
CA THR A 128 -8.75 -4.19 7.57
C THR A 128 -7.65 -3.44 6.81
N ARG A 129 -6.43 -3.36 7.38
CA ARG A 129 -5.27 -2.81 6.67
C ARG A 129 -5.05 -3.49 5.33
N ASP A 130 -4.94 -4.82 5.35
CA ASP A 130 -4.55 -5.58 4.16
C ASP A 130 -5.61 -5.46 3.06
N ALA A 131 -6.90 -5.47 3.43
CA ALA A 131 -8.01 -5.23 2.50
C ALA A 131 -8.00 -3.80 1.91
N THR A 132 -7.75 -2.78 2.75
CA THR A 132 -7.67 -1.40 2.29
C THR A 132 -6.46 -1.19 1.37
N MET A 133 -5.31 -1.75 1.73
CA MET A 133 -4.09 -1.70 0.90
C MET A 133 -4.32 -2.34 -0.47
N MET A 134 -5.02 -3.48 -0.51
CA MET A 134 -5.38 -4.14 -1.77
C MET A 134 -6.28 -3.24 -2.64
N ALA A 135 -7.26 -2.56 -2.04
CA ALA A 135 -8.11 -1.61 -2.77
C ALA A 135 -7.32 -0.43 -3.34
N LEU A 136 -6.42 0.16 -2.55
CA LEU A 136 -5.55 1.25 -3.00
C LEU A 136 -4.61 0.82 -4.12
N ALA A 137 -4.01 -0.37 -3.99
CA ALA A 137 -3.13 -0.94 -5.01
C ALA A 137 -3.87 -1.23 -6.31
N TYR A 138 -5.08 -1.79 -6.25
CA TYR A 138 -5.90 -2.03 -7.44
C TYR A 138 -6.15 -0.73 -8.21
N GLU A 139 -6.59 0.33 -7.53
CA GLU A 139 -6.87 1.61 -8.19
C GLU A 139 -5.58 2.27 -8.71
N LEU A 140 -4.49 2.22 -7.94
CA LEU A 140 -3.21 2.76 -8.39
C LEU A 140 -2.69 2.03 -9.62
N THR A 141 -2.80 0.70 -9.66
CA THR A 141 -2.28 -0.12 -10.76
C THR A 141 -2.98 0.16 -12.09
N ARG A 142 -4.23 0.64 -12.06
CA ARG A 142 -4.97 1.06 -13.26
C ARG A 142 -4.48 2.38 -13.84
N HIS A 143 -3.83 3.22 -13.04
CA HIS A 143 -3.37 4.55 -13.42
C HIS A 143 -1.85 4.64 -13.56
N ASP A 144 -1.12 4.10 -12.59
CA ASP A 144 0.34 4.08 -12.49
C ASP A 144 0.82 2.79 -11.79
N PRO A 145 0.96 1.69 -12.54
CA PRO A 145 1.40 0.40 -11.98
C PRO A 145 2.84 0.44 -11.46
N ALA A 146 3.70 1.29 -12.03
CA ALA A 146 5.08 1.45 -11.56
C ALA A 146 5.13 2.09 -10.17
N LEU A 147 4.31 3.13 -9.95
CA LEU A 147 4.16 3.73 -8.62
C LEU A 147 3.56 2.73 -7.63
N ALA A 148 2.51 1.98 -8.02
CA ALA A 148 1.92 0.94 -7.16
C ALA A 148 2.97 -0.07 -6.70
N PHE A 149 3.78 -0.56 -7.64
CA PHE A 149 4.84 -1.50 -7.36
C PHE A 149 5.93 -0.92 -6.44
N ALA A 150 6.34 0.34 -6.67
CA ALA A 150 7.27 1.05 -5.80
C ALA A 150 6.70 1.25 -4.37
N ARG A 151 5.40 1.52 -4.23
CA ARG A 151 4.72 1.60 -2.94
C ARG A 151 4.74 0.28 -2.20
N ALA A 152 4.40 -0.82 -2.88
CA ALA A 152 4.46 -2.14 -2.28
C ALA A 152 5.87 -2.46 -1.77
N GLN A 153 6.92 -2.19 -2.55
CA GLN A 153 8.31 -2.41 -2.14
C GLN A 153 8.76 -1.56 -0.95
N SER A 154 8.14 -0.40 -0.71
CA SER A 154 8.46 0.44 0.46
C SER A 154 7.96 -0.15 1.79
N ILE A 155 7.07 -1.15 1.73
CA ILE A 155 6.60 -1.89 2.90
C ILE A 155 7.73 -2.87 3.26
N ALA A 156 8.64 -2.40 4.12
CA ALA A 156 9.92 -3.03 4.40
C ALA A 156 9.85 -4.54 4.71
N GLU A 157 8.79 -5.01 5.35
CA GLU A 157 8.48 -6.43 5.56
C GLU A 157 7.06 -6.58 6.15
N GLY A 158 6.34 -7.66 5.81
CA GLY A 158 5.04 -7.98 6.38
C GLY A 158 4.27 -9.05 5.61
N ALA A 159 3.35 -9.76 6.29
CA ALA A 159 2.55 -10.82 5.69
C ALA A 159 1.73 -10.37 4.47
N ALA A 160 1.41 -9.07 4.37
CA ALA A 160 0.63 -8.48 3.29
C ALA A 160 1.45 -8.10 2.05
N LEU A 161 2.79 -8.06 2.13
CA LEU A 161 3.66 -7.56 1.05
C LEU A 161 3.54 -8.44 -0.20
N LEU A 162 3.72 -9.75 -0.05
CA LEU A 162 3.77 -10.67 -1.18
C LEU A 162 2.43 -10.72 -1.94
N PRO A 163 1.26 -10.89 -1.27
CA PRO A 163 -0.02 -10.83 -1.95
C PRO A 163 -0.27 -9.50 -2.68
N LEU A 164 0.21 -8.38 -2.13
CA LEU A 164 0.09 -7.06 -2.75
C LEU A 164 0.93 -6.95 -4.03
N ILE A 165 2.20 -7.41 -3.98
CA ILE A 165 3.09 -7.48 -5.15
C ILE A 165 2.48 -8.37 -6.23
N GLU A 166 2.03 -9.57 -5.88
CA GLU A 166 1.40 -10.50 -6.83
C GLU A 166 0.18 -9.88 -7.52
N HIS A 167 -0.67 -9.19 -6.75
CA HIS A 167 -1.84 -8.50 -7.30
C HIS A 167 -1.47 -7.37 -8.26
N ILE A 168 -0.53 -6.51 -7.87
CA ILE A 168 -0.07 -5.40 -8.72
C ILE A 168 0.53 -5.96 -10.01
N VAL A 169 1.40 -6.97 -9.91
CA VAL A 169 2.09 -7.57 -11.06
C VAL A 169 1.10 -8.25 -12.01
N ALA A 170 0.10 -8.97 -11.50
CA ALA A 170 -0.92 -9.57 -12.33
C ALA A 170 -1.67 -8.49 -13.14
N ASN A 171 -2.16 -7.44 -12.47
CA ASN A 171 -2.90 -6.36 -13.15
C ASN A 171 -2.01 -5.51 -14.07
N TRP A 172 -0.73 -5.37 -13.75
CA TRP A 172 0.24 -4.70 -14.63
C TRP A 172 0.51 -5.54 -15.88
N ALA A 173 0.63 -6.87 -15.75
CA ALA A 173 0.87 -7.77 -16.88
C ALA A 173 -0.25 -7.75 -17.93
N LEU A 174 -1.49 -7.44 -17.54
CA LEU A 174 -2.59 -7.22 -18.48
C LEU A 174 -2.43 -5.96 -19.33
N GLN A 175 -1.70 -4.95 -18.81
CA GLN A 175 -1.53 -3.64 -19.45
C GLN A 175 -0.19 -3.55 -20.21
N ASP A 176 0.91 -3.91 -19.54
CA ASP A 176 2.28 -3.85 -20.06
C ASP A 176 3.14 -4.96 -19.43
N PRO A 177 3.10 -6.18 -19.99
CA PRO A 177 3.85 -7.32 -19.47
C PRO A 177 5.37 -7.16 -19.60
N ALA A 178 5.86 -6.37 -20.56
CA ALA A 178 7.29 -6.18 -20.78
C ALA A 178 7.92 -5.32 -19.68
N THR A 179 7.27 -4.21 -19.33
CA THR A 179 7.72 -3.36 -18.22
C THR A 179 7.54 -4.07 -16.89
N ALA A 180 6.40 -4.75 -16.66
CA ALA A 180 6.18 -5.55 -15.46
C ALA A 180 7.27 -6.60 -15.26
N LEU A 181 7.68 -7.31 -16.32
CA LEU A 181 8.74 -8.32 -16.26
C LEU A 181 10.09 -7.70 -15.88
N THR A 182 10.39 -6.52 -16.40
CA THR A 182 11.63 -5.80 -16.08
C THR A 182 11.71 -5.48 -14.59
N GLU A 183 10.63 -4.95 -14.02
CA GLU A 183 10.57 -4.62 -12.58
C GLU A 183 10.60 -5.87 -11.70
N VAL A 184 9.84 -6.92 -12.07
CA VAL A 184 9.83 -8.19 -11.33
C VAL A 184 11.23 -8.80 -11.28
N ARG A 185 11.98 -8.76 -12.38
CA ARG A 185 13.37 -9.27 -12.43
C ARG A 185 14.32 -8.54 -11.48
N ASN A 186 14.03 -7.29 -11.15
CA ASN A 186 14.84 -6.46 -10.26
C ASN A 186 14.47 -6.64 -8.77
N LEU A 187 13.48 -7.48 -8.43
CA LEU A 187 13.13 -7.75 -7.05
C LEU A 187 14.31 -8.40 -6.29
N PRO A 188 14.65 -7.89 -5.09
CA PRO A 188 15.86 -8.29 -4.37
C PRO A 188 15.76 -9.70 -3.77
N HIS A 189 14.56 -10.18 -3.47
CA HIS A 189 14.32 -11.49 -2.88
C HIS A 189 13.83 -12.50 -3.92
N ASP A 190 14.54 -13.62 -4.04
CA ASP A 190 14.26 -14.68 -5.00
C ASP A 190 12.83 -15.23 -4.86
N ASP A 191 12.36 -15.46 -3.63
CA ASP A 191 11.01 -15.98 -3.39
C ASP A 191 9.93 -15.01 -3.89
N GLN A 192 10.08 -13.71 -3.62
CA GLN A 192 9.16 -12.69 -4.12
C GLN A 192 9.19 -12.60 -5.64
N ARG A 193 10.39 -12.67 -6.23
CA ARG A 193 10.58 -12.64 -7.68
C ARG A 193 9.93 -13.84 -8.37
N HIS A 194 10.12 -15.05 -7.86
CA HIS A 194 9.52 -16.26 -8.44
C HIS A 194 7.99 -16.24 -8.33
N ALA A 195 7.45 -15.85 -7.17
CA ALA A 195 6.02 -15.70 -6.97
C ALA A 195 5.40 -14.65 -7.90
N ALA A 196 6.03 -13.47 -8.02
CA ALA A 196 5.60 -12.43 -8.94
C ALA A 196 5.70 -12.87 -10.41
N LEU A 197 6.72 -13.64 -10.81
CA LEU A 197 6.83 -14.21 -12.16
C LEU A 197 5.69 -15.18 -12.47
N VAL A 198 5.24 -15.98 -11.49
CA VAL A 198 4.06 -16.83 -11.66
C VAL A 198 2.81 -15.98 -11.90
N SER A 199 2.60 -14.94 -11.09
CA SER A 199 1.45 -14.05 -11.26
C SER A 199 1.47 -13.31 -12.61
N LEU A 200 2.65 -12.83 -13.03
CA LEU A 200 2.85 -12.19 -14.32
C LEU A 200 2.52 -13.12 -15.48
N THR A 201 3.13 -14.30 -15.52
CA THR A 201 2.96 -15.26 -16.63
C THR A 201 1.52 -15.77 -16.69
N THR A 202 0.92 -16.08 -15.56
CA THR A 202 -0.49 -16.52 -15.50
C THR A 202 -1.42 -15.45 -16.05
N SER A 203 -1.23 -14.18 -15.65
CA SER A 203 -2.10 -13.09 -16.10
C SER A 203 -1.85 -12.71 -17.56
N TRP A 204 -0.58 -12.68 -18.00
CA TRP A 204 -0.23 -12.40 -19.39
C TRP A 204 -0.81 -13.45 -20.36
N ALA A 205 -1.02 -14.68 -19.89
CA ALA A 205 -1.65 -15.73 -20.70
C ALA A 205 -3.12 -15.42 -21.10
N GLU A 206 -3.76 -14.40 -20.52
CA GLU A 206 -5.08 -13.94 -20.97
C GLU A 206 -5.04 -13.35 -22.37
N SER A 207 -3.95 -12.67 -22.73
CA SER A 207 -3.78 -12.00 -24.02
C SER A 207 -2.71 -12.63 -24.91
N ASN A 208 -1.71 -13.30 -24.33
CA ASN A 208 -0.63 -13.94 -25.08
C ASN A 208 -0.13 -15.23 -24.39
N PRO A 209 -0.91 -16.33 -24.45
CA PRO A 209 -0.57 -17.58 -23.77
C PRO A 209 0.75 -18.20 -24.23
N ALA A 210 1.09 -18.10 -25.53
CA ALA A 210 2.34 -18.65 -26.07
C ALA A 210 3.59 -17.98 -25.47
N ALA A 211 3.59 -16.64 -25.43
CA ALA A 211 4.70 -15.88 -24.86
C ALA A 211 4.77 -16.08 -23.34
N ALA A 212 3.62 -16.12 -22.65
CA ALA A 212 3.54 -16.41 -21.23
C ALA A 212 4.11 -17.79 -20.88
N ALA A 213 3.75 -18.83 -21.64
CA ALA A 213 4.22 -20.19 -21.42
C ALA A 213 5.75 -20.30 -21.63
N THR A 214 6.25 -19.67 -22.69
CA THR A 214 7.69 -19.60 -22.98
C THR A 214 8.44 -18.91 -21.84
N LEU A 215 7.94 -17.76 -21.38
CA LEU A 215 8.54 -17.02 -20.27
C LEU A 215 8.54 -17.84 -18.96
N ALA A 216 7.45 -18.57 -18.67
CA ALA A 216 7.34 -19.41 -17.48
C ALA A 216 8.39 -20.54 -17.49
N VAL A 217 8.63 -21.16 -18.64
CA VAL A 217 9.66 -22.20 -18.81
C VAL A 217 11.07 -21.63 -18.66
N GLU A 218 11.33 -20.44 -19.20
CA GLU A 218 12.67 -19.85 -19.21
C GLU A 218 13.05 -19.17 -17.89
N SER A 219 12.09 -18.59 -17.18
CA SER A 219 12.35 -17.69 -16.04
C SER A 219 12.01 -18.28 -14.66
N LEU A 220 11.21 -19.35 -14.58
CA LEU A 220 10.92 -20.00 -13.29
C LEU A 220 11.92 -21.14 -13.01
N PRO A 221 12.27 -21.39 -11.74
CA PRO A 221 13.07 -22.55 -11.37
C PRO A 221 12.34 -23.85 -11.73
N ALA A 222 13.08 -24.80 -12.34
CA ALA A 222 12.55 -26.11 -12.66
C ALA A 222 12.01 -26.81 -11.40
N GLY A 223 10.76 -27.28 -11.45
CA GLY A 223 10.11 -27.94 -10.33
C GLY A 223 8.60 -27.73 -10.27
N PRO A 224 7.96 -28.08 -9.14
CA PRO A 224 6.50 -28.08 -9.03
C PRO A 224 5.84 -26.73 -9.29
N GLN A 225 6.48 -25.62 -8.93
CA GLN A 225 5.92 -24.28 -9.14
C GLN A 225 5.87 -23.93 -10.63
N GLN A 226 6.95 -24.18 -11.38
CA GLN A 226 6.98 -23.99 -12.83
C GLN A 226 5.95 -24.90 -13.51
N ASN A 227 5.90 -26.18 -13.15
CA ASN A 227 4.95 -27.12 -13.75
C ASN A 227 3.51 -26.65 -13.57
N ARG A 228 3.13 -26.19 -12.36
CA ARG A 228 1.78 -25.66 -12.11
C ARG A 228 1.49 -24.37 -12.88
N ALA A 229 2.46 -23.46 -12.98
CA ALA A 229 2.28 -22.23 -13.74
C ALA A 229 2.07 -22.52 -15.23
N VAL A 230 2.92 -23.39 -15.81
CA VAL A 230 2.79 -23.83 -17.21
C VAL A 230 1.46 -24.54 -17.43
N ALA A 231 1.03 -25.42 -16.52
CA ALA A 231 -0.25 -26.12 -16.62
C ALA A 231 -1.44 -25.15 -16.65
N ALA A 232 -1.45 -24.14 -15.76
CA ALA A 232 -2.49 -23.12 -15.73
C ALA A 232 -2.53 -22.31 -17.04
N ILE A 233 -1.37 -21.98 -17.59
CA ILE A 233 -1.26 -21.28 -18.88
C ILE A 233 -1.75 -22.18 -20.02
N VAL A 234 -1.33 -23.44 -20.06
CA VAL A 234 -1.74 -24.44 -21.06
C VAL A 234 -3.24 -24.66 -21.04
N GLN A 235 -3.85 -24.78 -19.86
CA GLN A 235 -5.30 -24.94 -19.72
C GLN A 235 -6.04 -23.73 -20.32
N ARG A 236 -5.58 -22.51 -20.03
CA ARG A 236 -6.16 -21.29 -20.58
C ARG A 236 -5.93 -21.17 -22.09
N TRP A 237 -4.73 -21.53 -22.55
CA TRP A 237 -4.38 -21.52 -23.97
C TRP A 237 -5.24 -22.52 -24.75
N ALA A 238 -5.41 -23.74 -24.25
CA ALA A 238 -6.24 -24.78 -24.87
C ALA A 238 -7.69 -24.33 -25.08
N GLN A 239 -8.23 -23.52 -24.16
CA GLN A 239 -9.58 -22.95 -24.31
C GLN A 239 -9.66 -21.88 -25.41
N GLN A 240 -8.55 -21.22 -25.74
CA GLN A 240 -8.47 -20.17 -26.76
C GLN A 240 -8.08 -20.73 -28.13
N ASP A 241 -7.06 -21.59 -28.17
CA ASP A 241 -6.47 -22.18 -29.37
C ASP A 241 -5.85 -23.56 -29.05
N PRO A 242 -6.66 -24.65 -29.13
CA PRO A 242 -6.22 -26.00 -28.84
C PRO A 242 -5.08 -26.48 -29.75
N GLU A 243 -5.13 -26.13 -31.04
CA GLU A 243 -4.15 -26.59 -32.02
C GLU A 243 -2.78 -25.95 -31.74
N ALA A 244 -2.74 -24.65 -31.46
CA ALA A 244 -1.50 -23.96 -31.16
C ALA A 244 -0.84 -24.46 -29.87
N VAL A 245 -1.62 -24.76 -28.82
CA VAL A 245 -1.06 -25.29 -27.58
C VAL A 245 -0.53 -26.72 -27.76
N GLU A 246 -1.21 -27.57 -28.53
CA GLU A 246 -0.71 -28.92 -28.84
C GLU A 246 0.62 -28.86 -29.60
N GLN A 247 0.73 -27.98 -30.60
CA GLN A 247 1.97 -27.76 -31.34
C GLN A 247 3.10 -27.28 -30.42
N TRP A 248 2.79 -26.37 -29.49
CA TRP A 248 3.77 -25.88 -28.52
C TRP A 248 4.22 -26.99 -27.56
N VAL A 249 3.29 -27.77 -27.00
CA VAL A 249 3.61 -28.91 -26.11
C VAL A 249 4.44 -29.97 -26.83
N ALA A 250 4.19 -30.20 -28.12
CA ALA A 250 4.97 -31.14 -28.94
C ALA A 250 6.44 -30.74 -29.11
N THR A 251 6.81 -29.47 -28.88
CA THR A 251 8.21 -29.02 -28.94
C THR A 251 9.04 -29.46 -27.73
N PHE A 252 8.39 -29.86 -26.64
CA PHE A 252 9.10 -30.28 -25.43
C PHE A 252 9.62 -31.73 -25.54
N PRO A 253 10.81 -32.00 -24.98
CA PRO A 253 11.22 -33.38 -24.73
C PRO A 253 10.27 -34.04 -23.73
N ASP A 254 10.26 -35.38 -23.71
CA ASP A 254 9.49 -36.12 -22.73
C ASP A 254 9.97 -35.81 -21.31
N GLY A 255 9.02 -35.58 -20.40
CA GLY A 255 9.29 -35.18 -19.03
C GLY A 255 8.12 -34.44 -18.37
N PRO A 256 8.30 -33.96 -17.13
CA PRO A 256 7.19 -33.51 -16.28
C PRO A 256 6.37 -32.36 -16.86
N ILE A 257 7.00 -31.42 -17.57
CA ILE A 257 6.30 -30.28 -18.18
C ILE A 257 5.37 -30.75 -19.30
N LYS A 258 5.86 -31.62 -20.18
CA LYS A 258 5.09 -32.16 -21.31
C LYS A 258 3.97 -33.08 -20.82
N GLU A 259 4.27 -34.00 -19.91
CA GLU A 259 3.30 -34.93 -19.32
C GLU A 259 2.14 -34.16 -18.65
N ASN A 260 2.47 -33.16 -17.83
CA ASN A 260 1.45 -32.38 -17.14
C ASN A 260 0.63 -31.51 -18.09
N ALA A 261 1.25 -30.92 -19.12
CA ALA A 261 0.54 -30.14 -20.13
C ALA A 261 -0.45 -31.00 -20.94
N LEU A 262 -0.04 -32.20 -21.36
CA LEU A 262 -0.91 -33.13 -22.10
C LEU A 262 -2.11 -33.57 -21.26
N GLU A 263 -1.90 -33.92 -19.98
CA GLU A 263 -2.98 -34.28 -19.06
C GLU A 263 -4.06 -33.18 -18.97
N HIS A 264 -3.65 -31.90 -18.91
CA HIS A 264 -4.59 -30.78 -18.84
C HIS A 264 -5.31 -30.51 -20.17
N ILE A 265 -4.68 -30.78 -21.31
CA ILE A 265 -5.32 -30.67 -22.63
C ILE A 265 -6.37 -31.78 -22.79
N GLU A 266 -6.01 -33.03 -22.45
CA GLU A 266 -6.91 -34.19 -22.55
C GLU A 266 -8.17 -34.01 -21.70
N HIS A 267 -8.04 -33.49 -20.48
CA HIS A 267 -9.19 -33.24 -19.60
C HIS A 267 -10.18 -32.19 -20.16
N LEU A 268 -9.74 -31.30 -21.05
CA LEU A 268 -10.64 -30.31 -21.69
C LEU A 268 -11.36 -30.87 -22.93
N ALA A 269 -10.90 -32.00 -23.48
CA ALA A 269 -11.50 -32.63 -24.65
C ALA A 269 -12.68 -33.58 -24.32
N HIS A 270 -13.00 -33.76 -23.04
CA HIS A 270 -14.06 -34.64 -22.52
C HIS A 270 -15.17 -33.85 -21.82
#